data_AF-A0A376DTW3-F1
#
_entry.id   AF-A0A376DTW3-F1
#
_cell.length_a   1.000
_cell.length_b   1.000
_cell.length_c   1.000
_cell.angle_alpha   90.00
_cell.angle_beta   90.00
_cell.angle_gamma   90.00
#
_symmetry.space_group_name_H-M   'P 1'
#
loop_
_entity.id
_entity.type
_entity.pdbx_description
1 polymer ?
#
loop_
_entity_poly.entity_id
_entity_poly.type
_entity_poly.pdbx_seq_one_letter_code
_entity_poly.pdbx_strand_id
1 'polypeptide(L)' 'MKTFKIKTQNHLILGIIGALKTCSTGQGIRIMYDLKINRGNYDTQIEFVRKDGKDINAVDFFMLGYIVGRDYNN' A
#
# COMPACT_ATOMS: atom_id res chain seq x y z
N MET A 1 -0.50 -2.33 18.52
CA MET A 1 -0.36 -2.76 17.11
C MET A 1 0.22 -1.61 16.31
N LYS A 2 1.31 -1.84 15.58
CA LYS A 2 1.90 -0.79 14.74
C LYS A 2 1.13 -0.71 13.41
N THR A 3 0.73 0.49 13.02
CA THR A 3 0.04 0.79 11.76
C THR A 3 1.02 1.46 10.81
N PHE A 4 1.05 1.06 9.54
CA PHE A 4 1.78 1.78 8.51
C PHE A 4 0.79 2.63 7.71
N LYS A 5 1.14 3.87 7.39
CA LYS A 5 0.26 4.80 6.69
C LYS A 5 0.98 5.42 5.51
N ILE A 6 0.35 5.36 4.35
CA ILE A 6 0.78 6.08 3.15
C ILE A 6 -0.27 7.12 2.86
N LYS A 7 0.13 8.40 2.85
CA LYS A 7 -0.72 9.51 2.46
C LYS A 7 -0.08 10.22 1.28
N THR A 8 -0.77 10.24 0.14
CA THR A 8 -0.24 10.85 -1.08
C THR A 8 -1.37 11.27 -2.03
N GLN A 9 -1.01 11.89 -3.14
CA GLN A 9 -1.94 12.39 -4.16
C GLN A 9 -2.80 11.24 -4.72
N ASN A 10 -4.04 11.58 -5.07
CA ASN A 10 -5.03 10.59 -5.51
C ASN A 10 -4.56 9.72 -6.68
N HIS A 11 -3.83 10.29 -7.66
CA HIS A 11 -3.33 9.53 -8.81
C HIS A 11 -2.26 8.49 -8.40
N LEU A 12 -1.34 8.84 -7.50
CA LEU A 12 -0.33 7.90 -6.97
C LEU A 12 -0.97 6.79 -6.14
N ILE A 13 -2.05 7.09 -5.42
CA ILE A 13 -2.84 6.08 -4.71
C ILE A 13 -3.48 5.07 -5.68
N LEU A 14 -3.91 5.49 -6.87
CA LEU A 14 -4.42 4.56 -7.88
C LEU A 14 -3.31 3.59 -8.33
N GLY A 15 -2.07 4.06 -8.48
CA GLY A 15 -0.93 3.19 -8.76
C GLY A 15 -0.67 2.16 -7.65
N ILE A 16 -0.75 2.59 -6.38
CA ILE A 16 -0.64 1.68 -5.23
C ILE A 16 -1.79 0.64 -5.23
N ILE A 17 -3.02 1.06 -5.46
CA ILE A 17 -4.19 0.15 -5.54
C ILE A 17 -4.05 -0.82 -6.72
N GLY A 18 -3.53 -0.35 -7.86
CA GLY A 18 -3.19 -1.17 -9.02
C GLY A 18 -2.21 -2.28 -8.62
N ALA A 19 -1.03 -1.89 -8.13
CA ALA A 19 -0.01 -2.83 -7.68
C ALA A 19 -0.54 -3.86 -6.66
N LEU A 20 -1.33 -3.41 -5.67
CA LEU A 20 -1.96 -4.29 -4.67
C LEU A 20 -2.89 -5.36 -5.28
N LYS A 21 -3.46 -5.12 -6.46
CA LYS A 21 -4.37 -6.05 -7.15
C LYS A 21 -3.64 -6.97 -8.12
N THR A 22 -2.66 -6.45 -8.86
CA THR A 22 -2.17 -7.10 -10.09
C THR A 22 -0.79 -7.73 -9.97
N CYS A 23 0.08 -7.28 -9.06
CA CYS A 23 1.42 -7.86 -8.91
C CYS A 23 1.54 -8.79 -7.70
N SER A 24 2.46 -9.75 -7.77
CA SER A 24 2.68 -10.77 -6.72
C SER A 24 3.04 -10.15 -5.37
N THR A 25 3.91 -9.13 -5.34
CA THR A 25 4.26 -8.38 -4.12
C THR A 25 3.03 -7.73 -3.49
N GLY A 26 2.22 -7.05 -4.31
CA GLY A 26 0.99 -6.39 -3.84
C GLY A 26 -0.05 -7.37 -3.32
N GLN A 27 -0.21 -8.52 -3.98
CA GLN A 27 -1.08 -9.60 -3.51
C GLN A 27 -0.58 -10.21 -2.19
N GLY A 28 0.75 -10.39 -2.03
CA GLY A 28 1.35 -10.80 -0.76
C GLY A 28 1.04 -9.83 0.38
N ILE A 29 1.13 -8.52 0.12
CA ILE A 29 0.75 -7.48 1.07
C ILE A 29 -0.75 -7.56 1.40
N ARG A 30 -1.64 -7.76 0.41
CA ARG A 30 -3.08 -7.96 0.65
C ARG A 30 -3.39 -9.15 1.54
N ILE A 31 -2.61 -10.23 1.42
CA ILE A 31 -2.77 -11.42 2.24
C ILE A 31 -2.36 -11.13 3.68
N MET A 32 -1.21 -10.48 3.89
CA MET A 32 -0.63 -10.24 5.23
C MET A 32 -1.24 -9.06 5.99
N TYR A 33 -1.81 -8.08 5.29
CA TYR A 33 -2.26 -6.82 5.87
C TYR A 33 -3.75 -6.58 5.61
N ASP A 34 -4.43 -6.05 6.62
CA ASP A 34 -5.71 -5.35 6.47
C ASP A 34 -5.47 -3.92 5.98
N LEU A 35 -6.43 -3.44 5.20
CA LEU A 35 -6.34 -2.16 4.50
C LEU A 35 -7.55 -1.29 4.79
N LYS A 36 -7.29 -0.04 5.16
CA LYS A 36 -8.31 1.01 5.27
C LYS A 36 -7.94 2.16 4.36
N ILE A 37 -8.86 2.55 3.48
CA ILE A 37 -8.67 3.67 2.55
C ILE A 37 -9.54 4.83 3.00
N ASN A 38 -8.91 5.95 3.36
CA ASN A 38 -9.57 7.20 3.69
C ASN A 38 -9.34 8.18 2.54
N ARG A 39 -10.38 8.36 1.70
CA ARG A 39 -10.32 9.23 0.53
C ARG A 39 -10.54 10.68 0.93
N GLY A 40 -9.69 11.57 0.47
CA GLY A 40 -9.85 13.02 0.57
C GLY A 40 -9.95 13.66 -0.82
N ASN A 41 -10.25 14.96 -0.84
CA ASN A 41 -10.44 15.71 -2.09
C ASN A 41 -9.14 15.84 -2.90
N TYR A 42 -7.99 16.01 -2.23
CA TYR A 42 -6.69 16.23 -2.88
C TYR A 42 -5.71 15.08 -2.66
N ASP A 43 -5.85 14.38 -1.54
CA ASP A 43 -5.01 13.27 -1.14
C ASP A 43 -5.86 12.12 -0.64
N THR A 44 -5.28 10.92 -0.65
CA THR A 44 -5.88 9.74 -0.06
C THR A 44 -4.85 9.08 0.85
N GLN A 45 -5.34 8.57 1.99
CA GLN A 45 -4.54 7.81 2.92
C GLN A 45 -4.92 6.34 2.87
N ILE A 46 -3.92 5.46 2.75
CA ILE A 46 -4.07 4.02 2.95
C ILE A 46 -3.37 3.64 4.24
N GLU A 47 -4.10 2.99 5.12
CA GLU A 47 -3.59 2.42 6.36
C GLU A 47 -3.45 0.90 6.19
N PHE A 48 -2.31 0.37 6.64
CA PHE A 48 -1.96 -1.04 6.63
C PHE A 48 -1.75 -1.52 8.04
N VAL A 49 -2.37 -2.65 8.36
CA VAL A 49 -2.32 -3.27 9.67
C VAL A 49 -2.02 -4.75 9.49
N ARG A 50 -0.97 -5.28 10.12
CA ARG A 50 -0.70 -6.73 10.04
C ARG A 50 -1.83 -7.52 10.70
N LYS A 51 -2.34 -8.52 9.98
CA LYS A 51 -3.43 -9.39 10.44
C LYS A 51 -3.04 -10.31 11.59
N ASP A 52 -1.76 -10.71 11.63
CA ASP A 52 -1.23 -11.61 12.67
C ASP A 52 -0.68 -10.87 13.89
N GLY A 53 -0.88 -9.55 13.98
CA GLY A 53 -0.42 -8.72 15.10
C GLY A 53 1.10 -8.53 15.19
N LYS A 54 1.89 -9.10 14.27
CA LYS A 54 3.34 -8.92 14.23
C LYS A 54 3.72 -7.50 13.82
N ASP A 55 5.00 -7.17 14.03
CA ASP A 55 5.57 -5.93 13.53
C ASP A 55 5.57 -5.85 12.00
N ILE A 56 5.47 -4.63 11.50
CA ILE A 56 5.54 -4.34 10.08
C ILE A 56 6.94 -4.65 9.54
N ASN A 57 7.00 -5.40 8.44
CA ASN A 57 8.22 -5.55 7.66
C ASN A 57 8.39 -4.36 6.70
N ALA A 58 9.42 -3.54 6.91
CA ALA A 58 9.69 -2.37 6.07
C ALA A 58 10.04 -2.75 4.61
N VAL A 59 10.60 -3.95 4.38
CA VAL A 59 11.00 -4.42 3.05
C VAL A 59 9.79 -4.58 2.13
N ASP A 60 8.66 -5.05 2.67
CA ASP A 60 7.42 -5.22 1.89
C ASP A 60 6.97 -3.89 1.27
N PHE A 61 7.03 -2.81 2.06
CA PHE A 61 6.61 -1.48 1.62
C PHE A 61 7.64 -0.78 0.74
N PHE A 62 8.93 -1.04 0.95
CA PHE A 62 9.98 -0.61 0.04
C PHE A 62 9.77 -1.21 -1.36
N MET A 63 9.55 -2.53 -1.43
CA MET A 63 9.32 -3.23 -2.69
C MET A 63 8.01 -2.80 -3.35
N LEU A 64 6.95 -2.54 -2.57
CA LEU A 64 5.71 -1.96 -3.09
C LEU A 64 5.96 -0.60 -3.74
N GLY A 65 6.69 0.29 -3.05
CA GLY A 65 7.04 1.61 -3.58
C GLY A 65 7.85 1.53 -4.88
N TYR A 66 8.84 0.64 -4.92
CA TYR A 66 9.64 0.38 -6.12
C TYR A 66 8.77 -0.08 -7.31
N ILE A 67 7.90 -1.07 -7.10
CA ILE A 67 7.02 -1.59 -8.16
C ILE A 67 6.04 -0.51 -8.64
N VAL A 68 5.44 0.25 -7.71
CA VAL A 68 4.54 1.35 -8.06
C VAL A 68 5.26 2.39 -8.92
N GLY A 69 6.47 2.80 -8.53
CA GLY A 69 7.27 3.76 -9.29
C GLY A 69 7.72 3.26 -10.66
N ARG A 70 7.98 1.96 -10.80
CA ARG A 70 8.43 1.34 -12.05
C ARG A 70 7.29 1.08 -13.03
N ASP A 71 6.18 0.55 -12.56
CA ASP A 71 5.14 -0.07 -13.41
C ASP A 71 3.81 0.70 -13.40
N TYR A 72 3.58 1.58 -12.42
CA TYR A 72 2.30 2.27 -12.21
C TYR A 72 2.43 3.79 -12.12
N ASN A 73 3.57 4.34 -12.51
CA ASN A 73 3.84 5.77 -12.56
C ASN A 73 3.52 6.31 -13.97
N ASN A 74 2.23 6.40 -14.28
CA ASN A 74 1.70 6.98 -15.52
C ASN A 74 0.84 8.20 -15.23
#